data_AF-A0A023T5T4-F1
#
_entry.id   AF-A0A023T5T4-F1
#
_cell.length_a   1.000
_cell.length_b   1.000
_cell.length_c   1.000
_cell.angle_alpha   90.00
_cell.angle_beta   90.00
_cell.angle_gamma   90.00
#
_symmetry.space_group_name_H-M   'P 1'
#
loop_
_entity.id
_entity.type
_entity.pdbx_description
1 polymer ?
#
loop_
_entity_poly.entity_id
_entity_poly.type
_entity_poly.pdbx_seq_one_letter_code
_entity_poly.pdbx_strand_id
1 'polypeptide(L)'
;TQYATAAYTDDILEDYTYWAIDLVKSKYGGMCKSQPSMELMDKLGTEVDSYAMEMYEKYPAAMEAHFGGSQRATVAAAATGIACAMATGNSDFGVNGWYLSMLQHRERWGRL
;
A
#
# COMPACT_ATOMS: atom_id res chain seq x y z
N THR A 1 -12.11 -2.79 -18.47
CA THR A 1 -11.70 -1.38 -18.32
C THR A 1 -11.46 -1.00 -16.87
N GLN A 2 -12.42 -1.18 -15.96
CA GLN A 2 -12.33 -0.64 -14.59
C GLN A 2 -11.30 -1.28 -13.65
N TYR A 3 -10.84 -2.50 -13.93
CA TYR A 3 -9.69 -3.07 -13.19
C TYR A 3 -8.41 -2.25 -13.38
N ALA A 4 -8.21 -1.65 -14.55
CA ALA A 4 -7.05 -0.82 -14.81
C ALA A 4 -7.27 0.61 -14.28
N THR A 5 -8.45 1.20 -14.50
CA THR A 5 -8.73 2.59 -14.10
C THR A 5 -8.56 2.82 -12.61
N ALA A 6 -8.83 1.81 -11.77
CA ALA A 6 -8.62 1.91 -10.33
C ALA A 6 -7.19 2.31 -9.91
N ALA A 7 -6.19 2.09 -10.77
CA ALA A 7 -4.80 2.47 -10.51
C ALA A 7 -4.44 3.87 -11.06
N TYR A 8 -5.33 4.55 -11.78
CA TYR A 8 -5.04 5.85 -12.41
C TYR A 8 -6.22 6.83 -12.44
N THR A 9 -7.30 6.57 -11.71
CA THR A 9 -8.45 7.47 -11.55
C THR A 9 -8.73 7.76 -10.09
N ASP A 10 -9.46 8.84 -9.85
CA ASP A 10 -10.02 9.24 -8.55
C ASP A 10 -8.96 9.55 -7.47
N ASP A 11 -7.68 9.63 -7.86
CA ASP A 11 -6.50 9.91 -7.03
C ASP A 11 -6.35 9.00 -5.79
N ILE A 12 -7.02 7.85 -5.76
CA ILE A 12 -7.02 6.95 -4.59
C ILE A 12 -5.63 6.31 -4.41
N LEU A 13 -5.06 5.75 -5.48
CA LEU A 13 -3.69 5.22 -5.40
C LEU A 13 -2.67 6.33 -5.16
N GLU A 14 -2.92 7.51 -5.71
CA GLU A 14 -2.07 8.68 -5.55
C GLU A 14 -2.00 9.10 -4.07
N ASP A 15 -3.14 9.28 -3.42
CA ASP A 15 -3.26 9.63 -1.99
C ASP A 15 -2.48 8.64 -1.11
N TYR A 16 -2.74 7.34 -1.27
CA TYR A 16 -2.12 6.32 -0.42
C TYR A 16 -0.60 6.25 -0.62
N THR A 17 -0.14 6.45 -1.86
CA THR A 17 1.28 6.47 -2.18
C THR A 17 1.94 7.72 -1.60
N TYR A 18 1.37 8.91 -1.78
CA TYR A 18 1.94 10.13 -1.23
C TYR A 18 2.01 10.11 0.30
N TRP A 19 0.94 9.65 0.95
CA TRP A 19 0.94 9.46 2.40
C TRP A 19 2.07 8.51 2.83
N ALA A 20 2.25 7.39 2.14
CA ALA A 20 3.30 6.44 2.45
C ALA A 20 4.71 7.01 2.24
N ILE A 21 4.92 7.81 1.19
CA ILE A 21 6.22 8.47 0.95
C ILE A 21 6.52 9.52 2.03
N ASP A 22 5.53 10.26 2.50
CA ASP A 22 5.71 11.21 3.60
C ASP A 22 5.98 10.50 4.93
N LEU A 23 5.36 9.34 5.16
CA LEU A 23 5.71 8.45 6.28
C LEU A 23 7.17 7.98 6.18
N VAL A 24 7.61 7.51 5.01
CA VAL A 24 9.01 7.10 4.78
C VAL A 24 9.99 8.24 5.06
N LYS A 25 9.67 9.45 4.60
CA LYS A 25 10.51 10.64 4.83
C LYS A 25 10.57 11.05 6.29
N SER A 26 9.44 11.02 7.01
CA SER A 26 9.34 11.53 8.38
C SER A 26 9.79 10.51 9.44
N LYS A 27 9.52 9.22 9.25
CA LYS A 27 9.69 8.18 10.28
C LYS A 27 10.77 7.15 9.96
N TYR A 28 11.06 6.90 8.68
CA TYR A 28 11.96 5.81 8.25
C TYR A 28 13.30 6.30 7.67
N GLY A 29 13.64 7.56 7.90
CA GLY A 29 14.96 8.12 7.59
C GLY A 29 15.12 8.63 6.15
N GLY A 30 14.05 8.69 5.36
CA GLY A 30 14.10 9.18 3.98
C GLY A 30 14.17 8.09 2.93
N MET A 31 14.03 8.51 1.68
CA MET A 31 14.03 7.60 0.53
C MET A 31 15.43 7.01 0.30
N CYS A 32 15.47 5.70 0.06
CA CYS A 32 16.65 4.90 -0.21
C CYS A 32 17.70 4.95 0.92
N LYS A 33 17.27 5.09 2.16
CA LYS A 33 18.15 5.16 3.34
C LYS A 33 18.03 3.95 4.27
N SER A 34 16.91 3.23 4.24
CA SER A 34 16.70 2.08 5.09
C SER A 34 17.36 0.83 4.51
N GLN A 35 17.91 -0.04 5.36
CA GLN A 35 18.41 -1.35 4.93
C GLN A 35 17.25 -2.36 4.93
N PRO A 36 17.13 -3.23 3.90
CA PRO A 36 16.14 -4.30 3.87
C PRO A 36 16.23 -5.22 5.10
N SER A 37 15.13 -5.36 5.84
CA SER A 37 15.01 -6.30 6.95
C SER A 37 13.56 -6.72 7.17
N MET A 38 13.34 -7.89 7.80
CA MET A 38 12.00 -8.34 8.15
C MET A 38 11.31 -7.40 9.14
N GLU A 39 12.05 -6.85 10.11
CA GLU A 39 11.49 -5.89 11.06
C GLU A 39 11.03 -4.60 10.35
N LEU A 40 11.78 -4.11 9.36
CA LEU A 40 11.36 -2.98 8.55
C LEU A 40 10.11 -3.33 7.73
N MET A 41 10.06 -4.52 7.16
CA MET A 41 8.93 -5.01 6.37
C MET A 41 7.64 -5.04 7.22
N ASP A 42 7.72 -5.68 8.39
CA ASP A 42 6.59 -5.84 9.30
C ASP A 42 6.12 -4.49 9.86
N LYS A 43 7.01 -3.50 10.00
CA LYS A 43 6.62 -2.15 10.45
C LYS A 43 6.07 -1.30 9.31
N LEU A 44 6.91 -0.97 8.33
CA LEU A 44 6.56 -0.05 7.24
C LEU A 44 5.46 -0.65 6.36
N GLY A 45 5.60 -1.91 5.95
CA GLY A 45 4.63 -2.58 5.08
C GLY A 45 3.24 -2.62 5.71
N THR A 46 3.16 -3.06 6.97
CA THR A 46 1.89 -3.13 7.72
C THR A 46 1.28 -1.75 7.96
N GLU A 47 2.08 -0.72 8.25
CA GLU A 47 1.56 0.63 8.51
C GLU A 47 0.95 1.25 7.25
N VAL A 48 1.57 1.02 6.08
CA VAL A 48 1.05 1.48 4.79
C VAL A 48 -0.18 0.69 4.35
N ASP A 49 -0.17 -0.64 4.48
CA ASP A 49 -1.33 -1.46 4.16
C ASP A 49 -2.53 -1.12 5.05
N SER A 50 -2.29 -0.95 6.36
CA SER A 50 -3.31 -0.57 7.32
C SER A 50 -3.94 0.77 6.97
N TYR A 51 -3.13 1.77 6.60
CA TYR A 51 -3.64 3.07 6.15
C TYR A 51 -4.52 2.94 4.90
N ALA A 52 -4.04 2.27 3.86
CA ALA A 52 -4.79 2.11 2.61
C ALA A 52 -6.13 1.41 2.85
N MET A 53 -6.17 0.38 3.70
CA MET A 53 -7.40 -0.33 4.06
C MET A 53 -8.34 0.52 4.92
N GLU A 54 -7.82 1.23 5.92
CA GLU A 54 -8.61 2.14 6.76
C GLU A 54 -9.28 3.25 5.95
N MET A 55 -8.63 3.75 4.90
CA MET A 55 -9.22 4.77 4.04
C MET A 55 -10.46 4.25 3.29
N TYR A 56 -10.45 3.00 2.83
CA TYR A 56 -11.67 2.38 2.27
C TYR A 56 -12.76 2.16 3.32
N GLU A 57 -12.40 1.81 4.56
CA GLU A 57 -13.36 1.62 5.66
C GLU A 57 -13.98 2.96 6.11
N LYS A 58 -13.16 4.00 6.19
CA LYS A 58 -13.55 5.34 6.65
C LYS A 58 -14.35 6.10 5.60
N TYR A 59 -14.09 5.88 4.32
CA TYR A 59 -14.75 6.56 3.21
C TYR A 59 -15.51 5.56 2.33
N PRO A 60 -16.80 5.29 2.64
CA PRO A 60 -17.62 4.36 1.87
C PRO A 60 -17.68 4.67 0.37
N ALA A 61 -17.62 5.94 -0.02
CA ALA A 61 -17.57 6.36 -1.42
C ALA A 61 -16.33 5.85 -2.16
N ALA A 62 -15.17 5.76 -1.49
CA ALA A 62 -13.96 5.17 -2.07
C ALA A 62 -14.12 3.65 -2.23
N MET A 63 -14.76 2.99 -1.26
CA MET A 63 -15.09 1.56 -1.37
C MET A 63 -16.11 1.27 -2.48
N GLU A 64 -17.02 2.21 -2.77
CA GLU A 64 -17.94 2.14 -3.90
C GLU A 64 -17.26 2.40 -5.25
N ALA A 65 -16.35 3.38 -5.33
CA ALA A 65 -15.56 3.65 -6.53
C ALA A 65 -14.72 2.42 -6.92
N HIS A 66 -14.07 1.80 -5.92
CA HIS A 66 -13.38 0.52 -6.07
C HIS A 66 -14.24 -0.63 -5.54
N PHE A 67 -15.41 -0.84 -6.15
CA PHE A 67 -16.37 -1.86 -5.74
C PHE A 67 -15.81 -3.29 -5.76
N GLY A 68 -14.88 -3.60 -6.67
CA GLY A 68 -14.26 -4.91 -6.78
C GLY A 68 -13.12 -5.11 -5.79
N GLY A 69 -13.05 -6.30 -5.18
CA GLY A 69 -11.93 -6.68 -4.29
C GLY A 69 -10.57 -6.48 -4.95
N SER A 70 -10.40 -7.00 -6.16
CA SER A 70 -9.11 -6.92 -6.87
C SER A 70 -8.64 -5.48 -7.13
N GLN A 71 -9.56 -4.51 -7.29
CA GLN A 71 -9.18 -3.10 -7.41
C GLN A 71 -8.58 -2.60 -6.09
N ARG A 72 -9.25 -2.87 -4.96
CA ARG A 72 -8.77 -2.47 -3.63
C ARG A 72 -7.47 -3.17 -3.25
N ALA A 73 -7.37 -4.47 -3.51
CA ALA A 73 -6.16 -5.25 -3.25
C ALA A 73 -4.97 -4.76 -4.08
N THR A 74 -5.17 -4.48 -5.38
CA THR A 74 -4.13 -3.88 -6.23
C THR A 74 -3.68 -2.53 -5.68
N VAL A 75 -4.60 -1.65 -5.28
CA VAL A 75 -4.24 -0.30 -4.82
C VAL A 75 -3.54 -0.31 -3.46
N ALA A 76 -4.01 -1.09 -2.50
CA ALA A 76 -3.36 -1.23 -1.19
C ALA A 76 -1.96 -1.84 -1.31
N ALA A 77 -1.82 -2.90 -2.09
CA ALA A 77 -0.54 -3.56 -2.30
C ALA A 77 0.43 -2.72 -3.13
N ALA A 78 -0.07 -1.94 -4.09
CA ALA A 78 0.75 -1.00 -4.87
C ALA A 78 1.36 0.07 -3.96
N ALA A 79 0.54 0.75 -3.15
CA ALA A 79 1.04 1.76 -2.21
C ALA A 79 2.10 1.16 -1.25
N THR A 80 1.81 -0.02 -0.70
CA THR A 80 2.71 -0.74 0.21
C THR A 80 4.04 -1.13 -0.45
N GLY A 81 3.98 -1.72 -1.64
CA GLY A 81 5.18 -2.12 -2.38
C GLY A 81 6.04 -0.93 -2.81
N ILE A 82 5.40 0.17 -3.26
CA ILE A 82 6.09 1.41 -3.61
C ILE A 82 6.79 1.99 -2.37
N ALA A 83 6.13 2.04 -1.21
CA ALA A 83 6.73 2.54 0.02
C ALA A 83 7.96 1.73 0.43
N CYS A 84 7.87 0.39 0.42
CA CYS A 84 8.97 -0.51 0.73
C CYS A 84 10.14 -0.34 -0.26
N ALA A 85 9.86 -0.26 -1.57
CA ALA A 85 10.88 -0.02 -2.58
C ALA A 85 11.56 1.35 -2.39
N MET A 86 10.77 2.38 -2.11
CA MET A 86 11.27 3.75 -1.97
C MET A 86 12.05 3.96 -0.65
N ALA A 87 11.71 3.26 0.43
CA ALA A 87 12.47 3.33 1.67
C ALA A 87 13.87 2.71 1.51
N THR A 88 13.98 1.63 0.74
CA THR A 88 15.20 0.81 0.65
C THR A 88 16.02 1.00 -0.62
N GLY A 89 15.43 1.54 -1.69
CA GLY A 89 16.03 1.55 -3.02
C GLY A 89 16.15 0.15 -3.64
N ASN A 90 15.35 -0.83 -3.18
CA ASN A 90 15.41 -2.22 -3.60
C ASN A 90 14.03 -2.71 -4.07
N SER A 91 13.92 -3.12 -5.34
CA SER A 91 12.66 -3.59 -5.94
C SER A 91 12.18 -4.93 -5.37
N ASP A 92 13.08 -5.83 -5.00
CA ASP A 92 12.71 -7.14 -4.41
C ASP A 92 12.07 -6.93 -3.04
N PHE A 93 12.56 -5.96 -2.28
CA PHE A 93 11.92 -5.54 -1.03
C PHE A 93 10.54 -4.93 -1.29
N GLY A 94 10.38 -4.15 -2.36
CA GLY A 94 9.05 -3.67 -2.79
C GLY A 94 8.07 -4.79 -3.14
N VAL A 95 8.51 -5.78 -3.92
CA VAL A 95 7.68 -6.95 -4.28
C VAL A 95 7.30 -7.77 -3.04
N ASN A 96 8.20 -7.92 -2.08
CA ASN A 96 7.87 -8.57 -0.80
C ASN A 96 6.81 -7.77 -0.02
N GLY A 97 6.88 -6.43 -0.04
CA GLY A 97 5.85 -5.57 0.55
C GLY A 97 4.48 -5.71 -0.10
N TRP A 98 4.44 -5.85 -1.43
CA TRP A 98 3.21 -6.16 -2.16
C TRP A 98 2.57 -7.47 -1.66
N TYR A 99 3.35 -8.54 -1.53
CA TYR A 99 2.82 -9.82 -1.06
C TYR A 99 2.40 -9.81 0.40
N LEU A 100 3.11 -9.07 1.26
CA LEU A 100 2.69 -8.88 2.64
C LEU A 100 1.30 -8.22 2.71
N SER A 101 1.10 -7.13 1.97
CA SER A 101 -0.20 -6.45 1.89
C SER A 101 -1.32 -7.40 1.44
N MET A 102 -1.08 -8.22 0.41
CA MET A 102 -2.08 -9.19 -0.06
C MET A 102 -2.50 -10.20 1.03
N LEU A 103 -1.54 -10.66 1.85
CA LEU A 103 -1.84 -11.58 2.96
C LEU A 103 -2.63 -10.87 4.06
N GLN A 104 -2.21 -9.67 4.46
CA GLN A 104 -2.86 -8.88 5.50
C GLN A 104 -4.28 -8.47 5.10
N HIS A 105 -4.46 -8.07 3.84
CA HIS A 105 -5.75 -7.71 3.27
C HIS A 105 -6.75 -8.86 3.38
N ARG A 106 -6.32 -10.06 2.94
CA ARG A 106 -7.15 -11.27 3.01
C ARG A 106 -7.60 -11.55 4.44
N GLU A 107 -6.69 -11.47 5.40
CA GLU A 107 -7.01 -11.75 6.81
C GLU A 107 -7.90 -10.67 7.43
N ARG A 108 -7.69 -9.39 7.11
CA ARG A 108 -8.47 -8.28 7.67
C ARG A 108 -9.93 -8.25 7.18
N TRP A 109 -10.17 -8.54 5.90
CA TRP A 109 -11.52 -8.44 5.32
C TRP A 109 -12.19 -9.78 4.98
N GLY A 110 -11.48 -10.90 5.14
CA GLY A 110 -11.99 -12.24 4.77
C GLY A 110 -12.20 -12.41 3.27
N ARG A 111 -11.63 -11.50 2.46
CA ARG A 111 -11.71 -11.44 1.00
C ARG A 111 -10.49 -10.69 0.47
N LEU A 112 -10.24 -10.79 -0.83
CA LEU A 112 -9.17 -10.08 -1.55
C LEU A 112 -9.76 -9.40 -2.79
#